data_AF-A0A959V4X8-F1
#
_entry.id   AF-A0A959V4X8-F1
#
_cell.length_a   1.000
_cell.length_b   1.000
_cell.length_c   1.000
_cell.angle_alpha   90.00
_cell.angle_beta   90.00
_cell.angle_gamma   90.00
#
_symmetry.space_group_name_H-M   'P 1'
#
loop_
_entity.id
_entity.type
_entity.pdbx_description
1 polymer ?
#
loop_
_entity_poly.entity_id
_entity_poly.type
_entity_poly.pdbx_seq_one_letter_code
_entity_poly.pdbx_strand_id
1 'polypeptide(L)' 'EAIVADVVRTEDLAVEPNKVVTTIVLESVMERHEYKRIAHRWGGTFYFKDGAAITQEIYEREALTDRLVQAGGR' A
#
# COMPACT_ATOMS: atom_id res chain seq x y z
N GLU A 1 18.20 10.10 20.57
CA GLU A 1 16.77 10.07 20.20
C GLU A 1 16.62 9.35 18.86
N ALA A 2 15.79 8.31 18.80
CA ALA A 2 15.43 7.69 17.53
C ALA A 2 14.19 8.43 17.00
N ILE A 3 14.37 9.22 15.96
CA ILE A 3 13.27 9.73 15.13
C ILE A 3 12.66 8.51 14.44
N VAL A 4 11.67 7.91 15.08
CA VAL A 4 10.74 7.00 14.42
C VAL A 4 10.01 7.89 13.43
N ALA A 5 10.39 7.83 12.16
CA ALA A 5 9.61 8.47 11.11
C ALA A 5 8.21 7.85 11.21
N ASP A 6 7.24 8.64 11.68
CA ASP A 6 5.85 8.21 11.78
C ASP A 6 5.35 8.04 10.35
N VAL A 7 5.37 6.80 9.87
CA VAL A 7 4.78 6.41 8.59
C VAL A 7 3.35 6.01 8.88
N VAL A 8 2.42 6.89 8.53
CA VAL A 8 0.99 6.60 8.63
C VAL A 8 0.60 5.77 7.42
N ARG A 9 0.16 4.53 7.68
CA ARG A 9 -0.41 3.65 6.68
C ARG A 9 -1.92 3.72 6.72
N THR A 10 -2.53 4.01 5.58
CA THR A 10 -3.98 3.96 5.38
C THR A 10 -4.29 2.93 4.32
N GLU A 11 -5.25 2.05 4.58
CA GLU A 11 -5.68 1.01 3.65
C GLU A 11 -7.17 1.16 3.36
N ASP A 12 -7.49 1.16 2.07
CA ASP A 12 -8.86 1.17 1.56
C ASP A 12 -9.10 -0.05 0.66
N LEU A 13 -10.27 -0.65 0.80
CA LEU A 13 -10.71 -1.78 -0.01
C LEU A 13 -12.04 -1.46 -0.66
N ALA A 14 -12.00 -1.21 -1.97
CA ALA A 14 -13.17 -1.07 -2.80
C ALA A 14 -13.47 -2.39 -3.52
N VAL A 15 -14.61 -2.99 -3.21
CA VAL A 15 -15.09 -4.20 -3.90
C VAL A 15 -16.10 -3.80 -4.96
N GLU A 16 -15.79 -4.08 -6.22
CA GLU A 16 -16.66 -3.84 -7.37
C GLU A 16 -17.09 -5.18 -8.01
N PRO A 17 -18.15 -5.21 -8.84
CA PRO A 17 -18.68 -6.45 -9.41
C PRO A 17 -17.67 -7.24 -10.26
N ASN A 18 -16.73 -6.52 -10.89
CA ASN A 18 -15.77 -7.06 -11.85
C ASN A 18 -14.31 -6.99 -11.39
N LYS A 19 -14.05 -6.30 -10.27
CA LYS A 19 -12.69 -6.11 -9.74
C LYS A 19 -12.71 -5.78 -8.26
N VAL A 20 -11.60 -6.07 -7.59
CA VAL A 20 -11.33 -5.62 -6.23
C VAL A 20 -10.15 -4.67 -6.31
N VAL A 21 -10.33 -3.46 -5.78
CA VAL A 21 -9.29 -2.44 -5.73
C VAL A 21 -8.86 -2.28 -4.28
N THR A 22 -7.59 -2.54 -3.99
CA THR A 22 -6.97 -2.24 -2.70
C THR A 22 -6.04 -1.05 -2.89
N THR A 23 -6.29 0.02 -2.15
CA THR A 23 -5.42 1.21 -2.15
C THR A 23 -4.73 1.31 -0.81
N ILE A 24 -3.41 1.39 -0.80
CA ILE A 24 -2.58 1.57 0.39
C ILE A 24 -1.85 2.90 0.21
N VAL A 25 -2.12 3.84 1.10
CA VAL A 25 -1.39 5.12 1.14
C VAL A 25 -0.40 5.05 2.30
N LEU A 26 0.88 5.19 1.97
CA LEU A 26 1.95 5.36 2.95
C LEU A 26 2.32 6.84 2.96
N GLU A 27 2.02 7.52 4.06
CA GLU A 27 2.33 8.94 4.24
C GLU A 27 3.35 9.10 5.36
N SER A 28 4.42 9.82 5.08
CA SER A 28 5.49 10.20 6.01
C SER A 28 5.65 11.72 5.98
N VAL A 29 6.40 12.27 6.94
CA VAL A 29 6.64 13.73 7.05
C VAL A 29 7.16 14.37 5.75
N MET A 30 7.86 13.62 4.89
CA MET A 30 8.46 14.11 3.65
C MET A 30 7.89 13.50 2.37
N GLU A 31 7.22 12.35 2.45
CA GLU A 31 6.90 11.52 1.28
C GLU A 31 5.52 10.89 1.44
N ARG A 32 4.75 10.89 0.35
CA ARG A 32 3.47 10.19 0.27
C ARG A 32 3.50 9.30 -0.97
N HIS A 33 3.27 8.01 -0.77
CA HIS A 33 3.18 7.03 -1.84
C HIS A 33 1.81 6.35 -1.81
N GLU A 34 1.10 6.41 -2.93
CA GLU A 34 -0.14 5.65 -3.13
C GLU A 34 0.17 4.36 -3.90
N TYR A 35 -0.07 3.22 -3.26
CA TYR A 35 -0.02 1.91 -3.89
C TYR A 35 -1.42 1.41 -4.19
N LYS A 36 -1.64 0.87 -5.39
CA LYS A 36 -2.94 0.35 -5.81
C LYS A 36 -2.79 -1.05 -6.36
N ARG A 37 -3.57 -1.99 -5.84
CA ARG A 37 -3.74 -3.34 -6.38
C ARG A 37 -5.12 -3.45 -6.96
N ILE A 38 -5.22 -3.87 -8.22
CA ILE A 38 -6.49 -4.10 -8.91
C ILE A 38 -6.54 -5.56 -9.32
N ALA A 39 -7.33 -6.35 -8.60
CA ALA A 39 -7.58 -7.75 -8.91
C ALA A 39 -8.89 -7.89 -9.70
N HIS A 40 -8.80 -8.20 -10.98
CA HIS A 40 -9.97 -8.43 -11.81
C HIS A 40 -10.52 -9.84 -11.65
N ARG A 41 -11.85 -9.97 -11.76
CA ARG A 41 -12.56 -11.25 -11.69
C ARG A 41 -12.15 -12.25 -12.78
N TRP A 42 -11.68 -11.77 -13.93
CA TRP A 42 -11.21 -12.64 -15.02
C TRP A 42 -9.78 -13.18 -14.81
N GLY A 43 -9.11 -12.81 -13.72
CA GLY A 43 -7.84 -13.40 -13.29
C GLY A 43 -6.61 -12.49 -13.39
N GLY A 44 -6.72 -11.31 -14.00
CA GLY A 44 -5.61 -10.34 -14.06
C GLY A 44 -5.49 -9.53 -12.77
N THR A 45 -4.27 -9.44 -12.23
CA THR A 45 -3.96 -8.52 -11.13
C THR A 45 -2.93 -7.50 -11.59
N PHE A 46 -3.23 -6.22 -11.39
CA PHE A 46 -2.36 -5.10 -11.74
C PHE A 46 -1.97 -4.34 -10.49
N TYR A 47 -0.74 -3.84 -10.47
CA TYR A 47 -0.18 -3.12 -9.35
C TYR A 47 0.31 -1.75 -9.83
N PHE A 48 0.07 -0.72 -9.04
CA PHE A 48 0.46 0.64 -9.33
C PHE A 48 1.08 1.31 -8.10
N LYS A 49 2.00 2.24 -8.34
CA LYS A 49 2.56 3.17 -7.36
C LYS A 49 2.49 4.57 -7.95
N ASP A 50 1.82 5.48 -7.25
CA ASP A 50 1.63 6.88 -7.65
C ASP A 50 1.10 7.03 -9.09
N GLY A 51 0.25 6.09 -9.51
CA GLY A 51 -0.32 6.01 -10.85
C GLY A 51 0.55 5.31 -11.91
N ALA A 52 1.81 4.99 -11.63
CA ALA A 52 2.67 4.21 -12.52
C ALA A 52 2.50 2.71 -12.27
N ALA A 53 2.46 1.90 -13.34
CA ALA A 53 2.38 0.45 -13.21
C ALA A 53 3.70 -0.11 -12.65
N ILE A 54 3.58 -0.97 -11.65
CA ILE A 54 4.71 -1.66 -11.00
C ILE A 54 4.51 -3.17 -11.05
N THR A 55 5.57 -3.92 -10.75
CA THR A 55 5.46 -5.37 -10.59
C THR A 55 4.84 -5.73 -9.23
N GLN A 56 4.30 -6.94 -9.14
CA GLN A 56 3.84 -7.50 -7.88
C GLN A 56 4.93 -7.45 -6.81
N GLU A 57 6.16 -7.85 -7.15
CA GLU A 57 7.28 -7.87 -6.21
C GLU A 57 7.54 -6.50 -5.58
N ILE A 58 7.49 -5.41 -6.37
CA ILE A 58 7.66 -4.05 -5.85
C ILE A 58 6.50 -3.69 -4.91
N TYR A 59 5.27 -4.05 -5.26
CA TYR A 59 4.12 -3.78 -4.41
C TYR A 59 4.21 -4.53 -3.07
N GLU A 60 4.55 -5.82 -3.10
CA GLU A 60 4.69 -6.62 -1.88
C GLU A 60 5.85 -6.11 -1.01
N ARG A 61 6.97 -5.73 -1.64
CA ARG A 61 8.14 -5.22 -0.93
C ARG A 61 7.97 -3.82 -0.38
N GLU A 62 7.21 -2.94 -1.02
CA GLU A 62 7.10 -1.54 -0.58
C GLU A 62 5.79 -1.24 0.13
N ALA A 63 4.66 -1.75 -0.35
CA ALA A 63 3.34 -1.46 0.20
C ALA A 63 2.97 -2.38 1.38
N LEU A 64 3.39 -3.66 1.32
CA LEU A 64 3.03 -4.67 2.32
C LEU A 64 4.15 -4.94 3.33
N THR A 65 5.40 -4.61 3.01
CA THR A 65 6.51 -4.72 3.95
C THR A 65 6.45 -3.54 4.92
N ASP A 66 5.51 -3.65 5.83
CA ASP A 66 5.44 -2.89 7.06
C ASP A 66 6.75 -3.15 7.83
N ARG A 67 7.64 -2.14 7.91
CA ARG A 67 8.58 -2.11 9.03
C ARG A 67 7.72 -2.00 10.28
N LEU A 68 7.43 -3.16 10.86
CA LEU A 68 6.79 -3.43 12.15
C LEU A 68 7.24 -2.46 13.26
N VAL A 69 6.74 -1.23 13.24
CA VAL A 69 6.81 -0.29 14.35
C VAL A 69 5.49 0.44 14.41
N GLN A 70 4.42 -0.28 14.75
CA GLN A 70 3.42 0.23 15.67
C GLN A 70 2.85 -0.92 16.50
N ALA A 71 3.14 -0.87 17.82
CA ALA A 71 2.30 -1.29 18.95
C ALA A 71 3.13 -1.92 20.10
N GLY A 72 3.86 -1.07 20.81
CA GLY A 72 4.37 -1.35 22.15
C GLY A 72 4.00 -0.22 23.11
N GLY A 73 2.80 0.34 22.97
CA GLY A 73 2.25 1.30 23.92
C GLY A 73 1.94 0.61 25.25
N ARG A 74 2.57 1.09 26.32
CA ARG A 74 2.17 0.90 27.71
C ARG A 74 2.11 2.26 28.37
#